data_AF-A0A9N9KIB0-F1
#
_entry.id   AF-A0A9N9KIB0-F1
#
_cell.length_a   1.000
_cell.length_b   1.000
_cell.length_c   1.000
_cell.angle_alpha   90.00
_cell.angle_beta   90.00
_cell.angle_gamma   90.00
#
_symmetry.space_group_name_H-M   'P 1'
#
loop_
_entity.id
_entity.type
_entity.pdbx_description
1 polymer ?
#
loop_
_entity_poly.entity_id
_entity_poly.type
_entity_poly.pdbx_seq_one_letter_code
_entity_poly.pdbx_strand_id
1 'polypeptide(L)'
;WMLAFFPYNRSGTPFPYNRVKIPDIPDGMVDVPFTIDTGYSLKFIAGFVGANQEILENSDNESVISPVIGWFITDNVEDPSKERDFL
;
A
#
# COMPACT_ATOMS: atom_id res chain seq x y z
N TRP A 1 -1.43 -0.27 11.82
CA TRP A 1 -2.68 -0.47 11.06
C TRP A 1 -2.38 -1.02 9.67
N MET A 2 -1.32 -0.55 8.99
CA MET A 2 -0.87 -1.15 7.72
C MET A 2 -0.62 -2.65 7.80
N LEU A 3 -0.06 -3.17 8.91
CA LEU A 3 0.15 -4.61 9.10
C LEU A 3 -1.14 -5.45 9.14
N ALA A 4 -2.31 -4.83 9.35
CA ALA A 4 -3.58 -5.53 9.23
C ALA A 4 -3.94 -5.84 7.76
N PHE A 5 -3.43 -5.04 6.83
CA PHE A 5 -3.61 -5.22 5.38
C PHE A 5 -2.40 -5.94 4.74
N PHE A 6 -1.19 -5.67 5.24
CA PHE A 6 0.07 -6.23 4.73
C PHE A 6 0.89 -6.87 5.85
N PRO A 7 0.51 -8.08 6.32
CA PRO A 7 1.22 -8.74 7.41
C PRO A 7 2.60 -9.27 6.99
N TYR A 8 2.84 -9.49 5.70
CA TYR A 8 4.06 -10.08 5.15
C TYR A 8 4.70 -9.17 4.10
N ASN A 9 6.03 -9.18 4.05
CA ASN A 9 6.79 -8.53 2.99
C ASN A 9 6.78 -9.35 1.69
N ARG A 10 7.40 -8.83 0.62
CA ARG A 10 7.45 -9.51 -0.69
C ARG A 10 8.12 -10.89 -0.68
N SER A 11 8.93 -11.18 0.34
CA SER A 11 9.58 -12.48 0.54
C SER A 11 8.73 -13.45 1.37
N GLY A 12 7.49 -13.07 1.71
CA GLY A 12 6.59 -13.86 2.56
C GLY A 12 6.98 -13.87 4.04
N THR A 13 7.88 -12.98 4.48
CA THR A 13 8.31 -12.88 5.88
C THR A 13 7.44 -11.85 6.61
N PRO A 14 6.98 -12.12 7.85
CA PRO A 14 6.24 -11.15 8.63
C PRO A 14 7.02 -9.85 8.80
N PHE A 15 6.35 -8.70 8.72
CA PHE A 15 7.01 -7.44 9.01
C PHE A 15 7.35 -7.33 10.51
N PRO A 16 8.61 -7.02 10.86
CA PRO A 16 9.03 -6.92 12.26
C PRO A 16 8.54 -5.64 12.97
N TYR A 17 8.11 -4.63 12.21
CA TYR A 17 7.63 -3.33 12.73
C TYR A 17 6.47 -2.85 11.86
N ASN A 18 5.69 -1.87 12.33
CA ASN A 18 4.71 -1.16 11.49
C ASN A 18 5.45 -0.21 10.53
N ARG A 19 6.20 -0.79 9.60
CA ARG A 19 6.91 -0.11 8.51
C ARG A 19 6.85 -0.98 7.28
N VAL A 20 6.43 -0.39 6.17
CA VAL A 20 6.33 -1.06 4.86
C VAL A 20 7.18 -0.26 3.90
N LYS A 21 7.94 -0.95 3.04
CA LYS A 21 8.67 -0.31 1.94
C LYS A 21 7.81 -0.36 0.69
N ILE A 22 7.95 0.62 -0.19
CA ILE A 22 7.22 0.64 -1.48
C ILE A 22 7.34 -0.67 -2.26
N PRO A 23 8.53 -1.31 -2.36
CA PRO A 23 8.67 -2.57 -3.08
C PRO A 23 7.95 -3.76 -2.43
N ASP A 24 7.45 -3.61 -1.21
CA ASP A 24 6.64 -4.62 -0.51
C ASP A 24 5.13 -4.37 -0.65
N ILE A 25 4.73 -3.23 -1.21
CA ILE A 25 3.34 -2.96 -1.57
C ILE A 25 3.04 -3.72 -2.87
N PRO A 26 1.90 -4.44 -2.96
CA PRO A 26 1.53 -5.14 -4.19
C PRO A 26 1.40 -4.22 -5.40
N ASP A 27 1.61 -4.80 -6.59
CA ASP A 27 1.34 -4.12 -7.85
C ASP A 27 -0.14 -3.68 -7.93
N GLY A 28 -0.40 -2.58 -8.66
CA GLY A 28 -1.74 -1.96 -8.74
C GLY A 28 -1.80 -0.52 -8.20
N MET A 29 -0.67 -0.03 -7.69
CA MET A 29 -0.41 1.37 -7.39
C MET A 29 0.07 2.13 -8.64
N VAL A 30 -0.33 3.38 -8.80
CA VAL A 30 0.12 4.26 -9.89
C VAL A 30 0.60 5.61 -9.36
N ASP A 31 1.56 6.20 -10.06
CA ASP A 31 1.95 7.59 -9.84
C ASP A 31 0.80 8.49 -10.30
N VAL A 32 0.27 9.27 -9.37
CA VAL A 32 -0.79 10.24 -9.64
C VAL A 32 -0.15 11.60 -9.85
N PRO A 33 -0.38 12.25 -11.01
CA PRO A 33 0.14 13.58 -11.26
C PRO A 33 -0.33 14.57 -10.20
N PHE A 34 0.60 15.22 -9.52
CA PHE A 34 0.33 16.30 -8.57
C PHE A 34 1.49 17.30 -8.56
N THR A 35 1.22 18.53 -8.12
CA THR A 35 2.22 19.59 -8.03
C THR A 35 2.16 20.18 -6.63
N ILE A 36 3.32 20.46 -6.07
CA ILE A 36 3.48 20.88 -4.69
C ILE A 36 4.57 21.96 -4.63
N ASP A 37 4.23 23.11 -4.06
CA ASP A 37 5.14 24.26 -3.88
C ASP A 37 5.73 24.26 -2.47
N THR A 38 6.54 23.27 -2.15
CA THR A 38 7.21 23.15 -0.85
C THR A 38 8.73 23.09 -0.96
N GLY A 39 9.28 23.16 -2.18
CA GLY A 39 10.71 22.98 -2.45
C GLY A 39 11.21 21.53 -2.30
N TYR A 40 10.34 20.58 -1.97
CA TYR A 40 10.65 19.15 -1.90
C TYR A 40 10.24 18.42 -3.18
N SER A 41 11.05 17.46 -3.62
CA SER A 41 10.71 16.56 -4.73
C SER A 41 9.95 15.35 -4.19
N LEU A 42 8.63 15.36 -4.34
CA LEU A 42 7.72 14.32 -3.82
C LEU A 42 6.88 13.71 -4.95
N LYS A 43 6.47 12.45 -4.80
CA LYS A 43 5.48 11.76 -5.66
C LYS A 43 4.26 11.33 -4.84
N PHE A 44 3.09 11.40 -5.45
CA PHE A 44 1.84 10.92 -4.88
C PHE A 44 1.49 9.59 -5.55
N ILE A 45 1.33 8.55 -4.74
CA ILE A 45 1.02 7.20 -5.22
C ILE A 45 -0.35 6.82 -4.68
N ALA A 46 -1.22 6.30 -5.54
CA ALA A 46 -2.51 5.76 -5.14
C ALA A 46 -2.88 4.56 -6.00
N GLY A 47 -3.74 3.68 -5.48
CA GLY A 47 -4.24 2.56 -6.27
C GLY A 47 -4.82 1.44 -5.43
N PHE A 48 -4.91 0.28 -6.07
CA PHE A 48 -5.45 -0.93 -5.45
C PHE A 48 -4.43 -1.56 -4.52
N VAL A 49 -4.85 -1.79 -3.28
CA VAL A 49 -4.01 -2.26 -2.16
C VAL A 49 -4.28 -3.74 -1.88
N GLY A 50 -5.49 -4.20 -2.20
CA GLY A 50 -5.97 -5.55 -1.94
C GLY A 50 -7.48 -5.56 -1.83
N ALA A 51 -8.05 -6.64 -1.31
CA ALA A 51 -9.47 -6.75 -1.03
C ALA A 51 -9.71 -7.28 0.37
N ASN A 52 -10.74 -6.77 1.04
CA ASN A 52 -11.30 -7.39 2.23
C ASN A 52 -12.35 -8.41 1.79
N GLN A 53 -12.27 -9.62 2.32
CA GLN A 53 -13.22 -10.68 2.06
C GLN A 53 -13.96 -11.04 3.35
N GLU A 54 -15.28 -11.01 3.30
CA GLU A 54 -16.17 -11.44 4.37
C GLU A 54 -17.09 -12.55 3.86
N ILE A 55 -17.23 -13.62 4.65
CA ILE A 55 -18.16 -14.70 4.37
C ILE A 55 -19.44 -14.43 5.18
N LEU A 56 -20.57 -14.30 4.50
CA LEU A 56 -21.86 -14.10 5.14
C LEU A 56 -22.42 -15.45 5.60
N GLU A 57 -22.20 -15.79 6.86
CA GLU A 57 -22.63 -17.07 7.44
C GLU A 57 -24.15 -17.30 7.34
N ASN A 58 -24.95 -16.22 7.25
CA ASN A 58 -26.41 -16.27 7.15
C ASN A 58 -26.94 -16.23 5.70
N SER A 59 -26.07 -16.33 4.69
CA SER A 59 -26.43 -16.25 3.28
C SER A 59 -25.76 -17.36 2.47
N ASP A 60 -26.06 -18.63 2.71
CA ASP A 60 -25.49 -19.78 1.96
C ASP A 60 -23.95 -19.75 1.74
N ASN A 61 -23.20 -19.14 2.66
CA ASN A 61 -21.75 -18.85 2.54
C ASN A 61 -21.36 -17.96 1.35
N GLU A 62 -22.22 -17.02 0.97
CA GLU A 62 -21.89 -15.98 0.01
C GLU A 62 -20.69 -15.16 0.50
N SER A 63 -19.83 -14.80 -0.46
CA SER A 63 -18.63 -14.01 -0.19
C SER A 63 -18.82 -12.59 -0.68
N VAL A 64 -18.67 -11.62 0.23
CA VAL A 64 -18.58 -10.21 -0.12
C VAL A 64 -17.11 -9.85 -0.26
N ILE A 65 -16.73 -9.35 -1.43
CA ILE A 65 -15.38 -8.86 -1.72
C ILE A 65 -15.43 -7.34 -1.84
N SER A 66 -14.75 -6.65 -0.94
CA SER A 66 -14.64 -5.19 -0.94
C SER A 66 -13.23 -4.78 -1.37
N PRO A 67 -13.05 -4.04 -2.47
CA PRO A 67 -11.73 -3.53 -2.83
C PRO A 67 -11.22 -2.52 -1.80
N VAL A 68 -9.93 -2.59 -1.50
CA VAL A 68 -9.23 -1.62 -0.65
C VAL A 68 -8.38 -0.74 -1.56
N ILE A 69 -8.66 0.55 -1.51
CA ILE A 69 -7.91 1.58 -2.24
C ILE A 69 -7.17 2.41 -1.21
N GLY A 70 -5.90 2.69 -1.47
CA GLY A 70 -5.04 3.43 -0.57
C GLY A 70 -4.13 4.38 -1.33
N TRP A 71 -3.48 5.24 -0.58
CA TRP A 71 -2.61 6.27 -1.13
C TRP A 71 -1.55 6.70 -0.11
N PHE A 72 -0.43 7.21 -0.61
CA PHE A 72 0.65 7.77 0.20
C PHE A 72 1.50 8.76 -0.61
N ILE A 73 2.26 9.60 0.10
CA ILE A 73 3.22 10.54 -0.49
C ILE A 73 4.62 10.10 -0.08
N THR A 74 5.55 10.09 -1.03
CA THR A 74 6.94 9.67 -0.85
C THR A 74 7.91 10.62 -1.53
N ASP A 75 9.20 10.50 -1.19
CA ASP A 75 10.30 11.12 -1.92
C ASP A 75 10.29 10.66 -3.38
N ASN A 76 10.37 11.61 -4.32
CA ASN A 76 10.55 11.29 -5.73
C ASN A 76 12.05 11.08 -6.01
N VAL A 77 12.54 9.89 -5.68
CA VAL A 77 13.93 9.46 -5.92
C VAL A 77 14.03 8.60 -7.19
N GLU A 78 15.00 8.93 -8.04
CA GLU A 78 15.33 8.14 -9.24
C GLU A 78 15.91 6.76 -8.90
N ASP A 79 16.49 6.63 -7.70
CA ASP A 79 17.04 5.39 -7.16
C ASP A 79 16.17 4.88 -5.99
N PRO A 80 15.36 3.82 -6.19
CA PRO A 80 14.47 3.27 -5.17
C PRO A 80 15.19 2.80 -3.91
N SER A 81 16.50 2.52 -3.96
CA SER A 81 17.28 2.10 -2.80
C SER A 81 17.54 3.24 -1.80
N LYS A 82 17.31 4.49 -2.21
CA LYS A 82 17.42 5.70 -1.37
C LYS A 82 16.07 6.17 -0.82
N GLU A 83 14.99 5.48 -1.18
CA GLU A 83 13.65 5.82 -0.74
C GLU A 83 13.47 5.45 0.75
N ARG A 84 12.85 6.35 1.52
CA ARG A 84 12.69 6.16 2.97
C ARG A 84 11.52 5.22 3.27
N ASP A 85 11.62 4.49 4.36
CA ASP A 85 10.54 3.63 4.85
C ASP A 85 9.34 4.47 5.34
N PHE A 86 8.11 3.97 5.12
CA PHE A 86 6.88 4.57 5.65
C PHE A 86 6.57 4.07 7.06
N LEU A 87 5.87 4.90 7.84
CA LEU A 87 5.32 4.55 9.16
C LEU A 87 3.93 3.93 9.07
#